data_AF-A0A822DQ71-F1
#
_entry.id   AF-A0A822DQ71-F1
#
_cell.length_a   1.000
_cell.length_b   1.000
_cell.length_c   1.000
_cell.angle_alpha   90.00
_cell.angle_beta   90.00
_cell.angle_gamma   90.00
#
_symmetry.space_group_name_H-M   'P 1'
#
loop_
_entity.id
_entity.type
_entity.pdbx_description
1 polymer ?
#
loop_
_entity_poly.entity_id
_entity_poly.type
_entity_poly.pdbx_seq_one_letter_code
_entity_poly.pdbx_strand_id
1 'polypeptide(L)' 'PLCYGVDPNRNWDYKWCEGGASHDPCSDTYCGSKAFSEVETLQVSQFLNTHKDTIVHYINFHS' A
#
# COMPACT_ATOMS: atom_id res chain seq x y z
N PRO A 1 6.02 -15.48 -12.23
CA PRO A 1 5.46 -14.23 -12.81
C PRO A 1 6.58 -13.38 -13.43
N LEU A 2 6.37 -12.85 -14.63
CA LEU A 2 7.33 -11.99 -15.36
C LEU A 2 7.09 -10.49 -15.13
N CYS A 3 6.04 -10.14 -14.38
CA CYS A 3 5.63 -8.77 -14.09
C CYS A 3 6.19 -8.28 -12.75
N TYR A 4 6.46 -6.98 -12.66
CA TYR A 4 7.16 -6.35 -11.54
C TYR A 4 6.34 -5.18 -11.00
N GLY A 5 6.55 -4.90 -9.71
CA GLY A 5 5.91 -3.78 -9.03
C GLY A 5 4.58 -4.17 -8.39
N VAL A 6 4.14 -3.30 -7.50
CA VAL A 6 2.89 -3.36 -6.75
C VAL A 6 2.36 -1.93 -6.69
N ASP A 7 1.05 -1.74 -6.79
CA ASP A 7 0.44 -0.44 -6.56
C ASP A 7 0.55 -0.08 -5.07
N PRO A 8 1.37 0.91 -4.68
CA PRO A 8 1.55 1.27 -3.28
C PRO A 8 0.25 1.83 -2.66
N ASN A 9 -0.68 2.32 -3.48
CA ASN A 9 -1.99 2.80 -3.04
C ASN A 9 -3.05 1.68 -2.98
N ARG A 10 -2.66 0.41 -3.20
CA ARG A 10 -3.46 -0.80 -2.94
C ARG A 10 -2.80 -1.77 -1.96
N ASN A 11 -1.60 -1.44 -1.48
CA ASN A 11 -0.79 -2.32 -0.62
C ASN A 11 -0.91 -1.98 0.89
N TRP A 12 -1.91 -1.21 1.30
CA TRP A 12 -2.17 -0.88 2.71
C TRP A 12 -3.05 -1.93 3.39
N ASP A 13 -2.89 -2.11 4.71
CA ASP A 13 -3.73 -3.00 5.55
C ASP A 13 -5.07 -2.35 5.93
N TYR A 14 -5.79 -1.87 4.91
CA TYR A 14 -7.16 -1.41 5.04
C TYR A 14 -7.98 -2.11 3.98
N LYS A 15 -8.79 -3.10 4.40
CA LYS A 15 -9.60 -3.91 3.47
C LYS A 15 -8.76 -4.43 2.29
N TRP A 16 -7.59 -4.97 2.62
CA TRP A 16 -6.53 -5.24 1.67
C TRP A 16 -6.99 -6.17 0.55
N CYS A 17 -6.69 -5.77 -0.68
CA CYS A 17 -7.04 -6.48 -1.92
C CYS A 17 -8.53 -6.80 -2.09
N GLU A 18 -9.42 -6.02 -1.46
CA GLU A 18 -10.84 -6.01 -1.81
C GLU A 18 -11.08 -5.19 -3.11
N GLY A 19 -12.32 -4.76 -3.37
CA GLY A 19 -12.71 -4.12 -4.63
C GLY A 19 -11.81 -2.95 -5.07
N GLY A 20 -11.53 -2.89 -6.38
CA GLY A 20 -10.66 -1.86 -6.97
C GLY A 20 -9.16 -2.20 -6.93
N ALA A 21 -8.80 -3.42 -6.51
CA ALA A 21 -7.46 -3.98 -6.59
C ALA A 21 -7.47 -5.32 -7.34
N SER A 22 -6.28 -5.84 -7.67
CA SER A 22 -6.12 -7.10 -8.38
C SER A 22 -5.14 -8.05 -7.68
N HIS A 23 -5.41 -9.35 -7.79
CA HIS A 23 -4.46 -10.41 -7.43
C HIS A 23 -3.53 -10.81 -8.59
N ASP A 24 -3.76 -10.30 -9.81
CA ASP A 24 -2.89 -10.54 -10.96
C ASP A 24 -1.63 -9.67 -10.85
N PRO A 25 -0.42 -10.25 -10.72
CA PRO A 25 0.84 -9.50 -10.64
C PRO A 25 1.17 -8.64 -11.86
N CYS A 26 0.45 -8.81 -12.96
CA CYS A 26 0.60 -8.01 -14.18
C CYS A 26 -0.40 -6.86 -14.29
N SER A 27 -1.29 -6.69 -13.32
CA SER A 27 -2.23 -5.57 -13.27
C SER A 27 -1.58 -4.31 -12.69
N ASP A 28 -1.88 -3.15 -13.27
CA ASP A 28 -1.50 -1.84 -12.70
C ASP A 28 -2.06 -1.61 -11.29
N THR A 29 -3.11 -2.35 -10.89
CA THR A 29 -3.73 -2.28 -9.55
C THR A 29 -3.40 -3.50 -8.68
N TYR A 30 -2.31 -4.21 -9.00
CA TYR A 30 -1.86 -5.35 -8.22
C TYR A 30 -1.59 -4.94 -6.77
N CYS A 31 -2.27 -5.61 -5.84
CA CYS A 31 -2.27 -5.27 -4.41
C CYS A 31 -1.06 -5.81 -3.63
N GLY A 32 -0.19 -6.56 -4.29
CA GLY A 32 0.94 -7.25 -3.67
C GLY A 32 0.60 -8.66 -3.18
N SER A 33 1.58 -9.33 -2.55
CA SER A 33 1.41 -10.69 -2.04
C SER A 33 0.70 -10.77 -0.68
N LYS A 34 0.69 -9.66 0.05
CA LYS A 34 0.01 -9.42 1.33
C LYS A 34 -0.06 -7.91 1.57
N ALA A 35 -0.86 -7.48 2.55
CA ALA A 35 -0.79 -6.09 3.02
C ALA A 35 0.63 -5.75 3.48
N PHE A 36 1.11 -4.56 3.10
CA PHE A 36 2.47 -4.10 3.35
C PHE A 36 3.56 -5.07 2.86
N SER A 37 3.36 -5.69 1.69
CA SER A 37 4.40 -6.51 1.07
C SER A 37 5.60 -5.68 0.60
N GLU A 38 5.37 -4.43 0.23
CA GLU A 38 6.42 -3.53 -0.25
C GLU A 38 7.09 -2.80 0.92
N VAL A 39 8.41 -2.61 0.83
CA VAL A 39 9.17 -1.95 1.89
C VAL A 39 8.76 -0.48 2.04
N GLU A 40 8.38 0.16 0.93
CA GLU A 40 7.93 1.54 0.86
C GLU A 40 6.67 1.76 1.70
N THR A 41 5.63 0.94 1.52
CA THR A 41 4.37 1.05 2.26
C THR A 41 4.52 0.58 3.70
N LEU A 42 5.32 -0.46 3.95
CA LEU A 42 5.63 -0.94 5.30
C LEU A 42 6.32 0.15 6.13
N GLN A 43 7.34 0.80 5.59
CA GLN A 43 8.10 1.83 6.31
C GLN A 43 7.26 3.07 6.59
N VAL A 44 6.43 3.52 5.63
CA VAL A 44 5.50 4.63 5.87
C VAL A 44 4.48 4.25 6.95
N SER A 45 3.90 3.05 6.89
CA SER A 45 2.96 2.56 7.91
C SER A 45 3.60 2.53 9.31
N GLN A 46 4.84 2.04 9.43
CA GLN A 46 5.58 2.03 10.69
C GLN A 46 5.87 3.44 11.21
N PHE A 47 6.27 4.37 10.33
CA PHE A 47 6.51 5.75 10.70
C PHE A 47 5.23 6.42 11.23
N LEU A 48 4.12 6.27 10.51
CA LEU A 48 2.82 6.81 10.91
C LEU A 48 2.36 6.23 12.25
N ASN A 49 2.47 4.91 12.43
CA ASN A 49 2.08 4.24 13.67
C ASN A 49 2.97 4.65 14.86
N THR A 50 4.27 4.84 14.64
CA THR A 50 5.21 5.29 15.68
C THR A 50 4.91 6.71 16.15
N HIS A 51 4.41 7.57 15.26
CA HIS A 51 4.11 8.98 15.54
C HIS A 51 2.61 9.27 15.60
N LYS A 52 1.77 8.24 15.76
CA LYS A 52 0.30 8.36 15.69
C LYS A 52 -0.29 9.33 16.72
N ASP A 53 0.42 9.57 17.83
CA ASP A 53 -0.01 10.44 18.91
C ASP A 53 0.42 11.91 18.71
N THR A 54 1.27 12.20 17.70
CA THR A 54 1.74 13.56 17.38
C THR A 54 1.32 14.03 15.98
N ILE A 55 1.06 13.11 15.06
CA ILE A 55 0.56 13.42 13.72
C ILE A 55 -0.89 13.87 13.81
N VAL A 56 -1.16 15.09 13.35
CA VAL A 56 -2.53 15.66 13.33
C VAL A 56 -3.19 15.50 11.94
N HIS A 57 -2.40 15.52 10.87
CA HIS A 57 -2.90 15.39 9.50
C HIS A 57 -1.96 14.51 8.66
N TYR A 58 -2.55 13.71 7.77
CA TYR A 58 -1.86 12.97 6.72
C TYR A 58 -2.44 13.41 5.36
N ILE A 59 -1.58 13.94 4.49
CA ILE A 59 -1.95 14.41 3.15
C ILE A 59 -1.10 13.65 2.15
N ASN A 60 -1.74 12.89 1.26
CA ASN A 60 -1.08 12.15 0.18
C ASN A 60 -1.48 12.78 -1.16
N PHE A 61 -0.51 13.26 -1.94
CA PHE A 61 -0.74 14.01 -3.18
C PHE A 61 -0.77 13.06 -4.38
N HIS A 62 -1.74 13.28 -5.28
CA HIS A 62 -1.95 12.51 -6.53
C HIS A 62 -2.41 13.46 -7.66
N SER A 63 -2.43 12.97 -8.91
CA SER A 63 -3.03 13.64 -10.09
C SER A 63 -3.97 12.71 -10.85
#